data_AF-A0A7Z9HCW8-F1
#
_entry.id   AF-A0A7Z9HCW8-F1
#
_cell.length_a   1.000
_cell.length_b   1.000
_cell.length_c   1.000
_cell.angle_alpha   90.00
_cell.angle_beta   90.00
_cell.angle_gamma   90.00
#
_symmetry.space_group_name_H-M   'P 1'
#
loop_
_entity.id
_entity.type
_entity.pdbx_description
1 polymer ?
#
loop_
_entity_poly.entity_id
_entity_poly.type
_entity_poly.pdbx_seq_one_letter_code
_entity_poly.pdbx_strand_id
1 'polypeptide(L)'
;MAGMRHDDVRMCVATDAGVKGGPMADVQLVIRWNLSDDKTLAFNLPVMRPILFLAAFNMFQFEPEVNLEIYKKLESGTTIVSGPGFGISFHSGPGYESDLENPGESFVAFGPVFNWKWAIVLNPDRNSLKTIGA
;
A
#
# COMPACT_ATOMS: atom_id res chain seq x y z
N MET A 1 0.53 -4.61 6.02
CA MET A 1 1.72 -5.25 5.40
C MET A 1 2.82 -5.31 6.45
N ALA A 2 3.07 -6.46 7.05
CA ALA A 2 4.24 -6.68 7.90
C ALA A 2 5.32 -7.34 7.03
N GLY A 3 6.21 -6.54 6.46
CA GLY A 3 7.35 -7.01 5.70
C GLY A 3 8.61 -6.51 6.37
N MET A 4 9.40 -7.42 6.96
CA MET A 4 10.77 -7.10 7.36
C MET A 4 11.60 -7.02 6.07
N ARG A 5 11.74 -5.81 5.50
CA ARG A 5 12.67 -5.56 4.39
C ARG A 5 13.97 -5.01 4.99
N HIS A 6 15.04 -5.80 4.87
CA HIS A 6 16.40 -5.41 5.22
C HIS A 6 17.15 -5.19 3.92
N ASP A 7 17.52 -3.96 3.63
CA ASP A 7 18.49 -3.62 2.58
C ASP A 7 18.99 -2.19 2.88
N ASP A 8 20.31 -1.99 2.88
CA ASP A 8 20.94 -0.68 3.18
C ASP A 8 20.60 0.38 2.12
N VAL A 9 20.00 -0.04 1.00
CA VAL A 9 19.53 0.83 -0.06
C VAL A 9 18.03 1.14 0.05
N ARG A 10 17.22 0.32 0.75
CA ARG A 10 15.75 0.43 0.76
C ARG A 10 15.24 1.18 2.00
N MET A 11 15.18 2.51 1.93
CA MET A 11 14.55 3.30 2.99
C MET A 11 13.06 3.00 3.09
N CYS A 12 12.53 2.88 4.31
CA CYS A 12 11.11 3.12 4.55
C CYS A 12 10.91 4.64 4.65
N VAL A 13 9.77 5.17 4.20
CA VAL A 13 9.53 6.63 4.11
C VAL A 13 9.61 7.36 5.48
N ALA A 14 9.77 6.64 6.59
CA ALA A 14 9.89 7.21 7.93
C ALA A 14 11.10 6.71 8.74
N THR A 15 12.10 6.06 8.13
CA THR A 15 13.35 5.67 8.82
C THR A 15 14.56 5.84 7.93
N ASP A 16 15.71 6.11 8.56
CA ASP A 16 17.01 6.13 7.88
C ASP A 16 17.30 4.77 7.19
N ALA A 17 18.17 4.82 6.18
CA ALA A 17 18.64 3.64 5.45
C ALA A 17 19.27 2.59 6.40
N GLY A 18 19.02 1.30 6.15
CA GLY A 18 19.56 0.20 6.96
C GLY A 18 18.88 -0.05 8.32
N VAL A 19 17.91 0.78 8.73
CA VAL A 19 17.19 0.59 10.00
C VAL A 19 16.26 -0.63 9.95
N LYS A 20 16.57 -1.64 10.77
CA LYS A 20 15.78 -2.87 10.89
C LYS A 20 14.46 -2.59 11.59
N GLY A 21 13.39 -2.53 10.79
CA GLY A 21 12.04 -2.34 11.30
C GLY A 21 11.76 -0.87 11.60
N GLY A 22 10.88 -0.27 10.81
CA GLY A 22 10.46 1.11 10.91
C GLY A 22 8.99 1.26 10.53
N PRO A 23 8.29 2.31 11.01
CA PRO A 23 6.97 2.61 10.50
C PRO A 23 7.06 2.85 9.00
N MET A 24 6.22 2.14 8.24
CA MET A 24 6.08 2.35 6.81
C MET A 24 4.81 3.17 6.60
N ALA A 25 4.98 4.39 6.10
CA ALA A 25 3.87 5.24 5.67
C ALA A 25 3.90 5.36 4.15
N ASP A 26 2.72 5.35 3.52
CA ASP A 26 2.56 5.56 2.09
C ASP A 26 1.38 6.49 1.85
N VAL A 27 1.51 7.38 0.86
CA VAL A 27 0.40 8.22 0.40
C VAL A 27 -0.12 7.60 -0.88
N GLN A 28 -1.39 7.25 -0.85
CA GLN A 28 -2.05 6.53 -1.93
C GLN A 28 -3.27 7.31 -2.40
N LEU A 29 -3.47 7.35 -3.72
CA LEU A 29 -4.75 7.73 -4.29
C LEU A 29 -5.67 6.52 -4.17
N VAL A 30 -6.80 6.71 -3.47
CA VAL A 30 -7.81 5.66 -3.28
C VAL A 30 -9.06 6.02 -4.05
N ILE A 31 -9.40 5.22 -5.06
CA ILE A 31 -10.64 5.33 -5.82
C ILE A 31 -11.59 4.23 -5.36
N ARG A 32 -12.82 4.60 -5.01
CA ARG A 32 -13.83 3.67 -4.48
C ARG A 32 -15.06 3.64 -5.36
N TRP A 33 -15.53 2.43 -5.66
CA TRP A 33 -16.80 2.18 -6.34
C TRP A 33 -17.69 1.34 -5.42
N ASN A 34 -18.86 1.87 -5.06
CA ASN A 34 -19.82 1.12 -4.27
C ASN A 34 -20.53 0.12 -5.19
N LEU A 35 -20.40 -1.17 -4.90
CA LEU A 35 -21.06 -2.24 -5.64
C LEU A 35 -22.44 -2.54 -5.06
N SER A 36 -22.60 -2.40 -3.74
CA SER A 36 -23.84 -2.53 -2.98
C SER A 36 -23.72 -1.76 -1.66
N ASP A 37 -24.77 -1.79 -0.83
CA ASP A 37 -24.78 -1.15 0.50
C ASP A 37 -23.73 -1.71 1.47
N ASP A 38 -23.28 -2.94 1.22
CA ASP A 38 -22.34 -3.70 2.05
C ASP A 38 -21.01 -4.01 1.34
N LYS A 39 -20.80 -3.57 0.08
CA LYS A 39 -19.60 -3.89 -0.70
C LYS A 39 -19.06 -2.69 -1.47
N THR A 40 -17.75 -2.51 -1.38
CA THR A 40 -17.02 -1.49 -2.14
C THR A 40 -15.81 -2.13 -2.81
N LEU A 41 -15.59 -1.78 -4.08
CA LEU A 41 -14.32 -2.03 -4.75
C LEU A 41 -13.41 -0.81 -4.53
N ALA A 42 -12.23 -1.01 -3.96
CA ALA A 42 -11.27 0.05 -3.71
C ALA A 42 -9.98 -0.20 -4.50
N PHE A 43 -9.63 0.71 -5.40
CA PHE A 43 -8.34 0.73 -6.07
C PHE A 43 -7.39 1.68 -5.33
N ASN A 44 -6.26 1.15 -4.88
CA ASN A 44 -5.22 1.89 -4.21
C ASN A 44 -4.02 2.02 -5.16
N LEU A 45 -3.70 3.26 -5.51
CA LEU A 45 -2.55 3.61 -6.34
C LEU A 45 -1.49 4.28 -5.45
N PRO A 46 -0.31 3.67 -5.24
CA PRO A 46 0.75 4.32 -4.48
C PRO A 46 1.29 5.51 -5.27
N VAL A 47 1.32 6.68 -4.62
CA VAL A 47 1.78 7.94 -5.23
C VAL A 47 3.14 8.32 -4.66
N MET A 48 3.29 8.30 -3.34
CA MET A 48 4.51 8.78 -2.70
C MET A 48 5.68 7.83 -2.92
N ARG A 49 5.50 6.53 -2.67
CA ARG A 49 6.59 5.55 -2.74
C ARG A 49 7.32 5.51 -4.08
N PRO A 50 6.65 5.37 -5.25
CA PRO A 50 7.38 5.31 -6.52
C PRO A 50 8.13 6.62 -6.83
N ILE A 51 7.57 7.78 -6.48
CA ILE A 51 8.19 9.09 -6.72
C ILE A 51 9.38 9.30 -5.79
N LEU A 52 9.20 9.09 -4.48
CA LEU A 52 10.23 9.32 -3.49
C LEU A 52 11.42 8.38 -3.70
N PHE A 53 11.17 7.09 -3.96
CA PHE A 53 12.25 6.13 -4.14
C PHE A 53 13.03 6.39 -5.42
N LEU A 54 12.34 6.85 -6.47
CA LEU A 54 13.00 7.20 -7.72
C LEU A 54 13.90 8.42 -7.52
N ALA A 55 13.39 9.46 -6.86
CA ALA A 55 14.12 10.69 -6.63
C ALA A 55 15.29 10.55 -5.64
N ALA A 56 15.12 9.75 -4.58
CA ALA A 56 16.09 9.67 -3.49
C ALA A 56 17.09 8.52 -3.64
N PHE A 57 16.72 7.41 -4.29
CA PHE A 57 17.51 6.18 -4.28
C PHE A 57 17.71 5.53 -5.66
N ASN A 58 17.27 6.20 -6.74
CA ASN A 58 17.25 5.60 -8.08
C ASN A 58 16.58 4.21 -8.10
N MET A 59 15.54 4.06 -7.27
CA MET A 59 14.77 2.84 -7.14
C MET A 59 13.34 3.11 -7.55
N PHE A 60 12.71 2.16 -8.22
CA PHE A 60 11.29 2.23 -8.49
C PHE A 60 10.56 1.18 -7.65
N GLN A 61 9.57 1.61 -6.87
CA GLN A 61 8.69 0.70 -6.13
C GLN A 61 7.23 1.03 -6.37
N PHE A 62 6.54 0.16 -7.11
CA PHE A 62 5.16 0.36 -7.50
C PHE A 62 4.32 -0.89 -7.19
N GLU A 63 3.40 -0.74 -6.25
CA GLU A 63 2.55 -1.82 -5.75
C GLU A 63 1.06 -1.39 -5.77
N PRO A 64 0.42 -1.22 -6.94
CA PRO A 64 -1.02 -0.94 -7.01
C PRO A 64 -1.84 -2.17 -6.65
N GLU A 65 -2.98 -1.94 -6.00
CA GLU A 65 -3.87 -3.02 -5.56
C GLU A 65 -5.35 -2.66 -5.70
N VAL A 66 -6.16 -3.67 -5.92
CA VAL A 66 -7.62 -3.62 -5.88
C VAL A 66 -8.09 -4.47 -4.71
N ASN A 67 -8.95 -3.93 -3.87
CA ASN A 67 -9.54 -4.59 -2.72
C ASN A 67 -11.05 -4.68 -2.86
N LEU A 68 -11.61 -5.86 -2.62
CA LEU A 68 -13.04 -6.02 -2.37
C LEU A 68 -13.28 -5.85 -0.86
N GLU A 69 -13.95 -4.78 -0.49
CA GLU A 69 -14.27 -4.44 0.90
C GLU A 69 -15.70 -4.86 1.21
N ILE A 70 -15.88 -5.76 2.19
CA ILE A 70 -17.19 -6.19 2.69
C ILE A 70 -17.41 -5.57 4.06
N TYR A 71 -18.54 -4.86 4.21
CA TYR A 71 -18.89 -4.10 5.38
C TYR A 71 -19.95 -4.84 6.21
N LYS A 72 -19.62 -5.16 7.47
CA LYS A 72 -20.54 -5.76 8.43
C LYS A 72 -20.74 -4.81 9.61
N LYS A 73 -21.93 -4.20 9.68
CA LYS A 73 -22.35 -3.40 10.83
C LYS A 73 -22.68 -4.29 12.02
N LEU A 74 -22.22 -3.92 13.19
CA LEU A 74 -22.54 -4.54 14.48
C LEU A 74 -23.51 -3.66 15.25
N GLU A 75 -24.31 -4.27 16.14
CA GLU A 75 -25.30 -3.58 16.98
C GLU A 75 -24.68 -2.50 17.87
N SER A 76 -23.39 -2.61 18.18
CA SER A 76 -22.62 -1.66 18.99
C SER A 76 -22.24 -0.36 18.28
N GLY A 77 -22.73 -0.10 17.06
CA GLY A 77 -22.32 1.07 16.26
C GLY A 77 -20.90 0.95 15.70
N THR A 78 -20.37 -0.27 15.61
CA THR A 78 -19.07 -0.57 15.02
C THR A 78 -19.25 -1.26 13.67
N THR A 79 -18.45 -0.93 12.67
CA THR A 79 -18.44 -1.63 11.38
C THR A 79 -17.12 -2.37 11.20
N ILE A 80 -17.20 -3.65 10.89
CA ILE A 80 -16.04 -4.44 10.45
C ILE A 80 -15.97 -4.36 8.94
N VAL A 81 -14.79 -4.06 8.40
CA VAL A 81 -14.49 -4.13 6.97
C VAL A 81 -13.49 -5.25 6.74
N SER A 82 -13.79 -6.15 5.82
CA SER A 82 -12.90 -7.27 5.50
C SER A 82 -13.04 -7.67 4.05
N GLY A 83 -11.98 -8.22 3.46
CA GLY A 83 -12.09 -8.91 2.19
C GLY A 83 -10.78 -9.08 1.43
N PRO A 84 -10.83 -9.79 0.29
CA PRO A 84 -9.65 -10.11 -0.48
C PRO A 84 -9.13 -8.90 -1.27
N GLY A 85 -7.82 -8.84 -1.44
CA GLY A 85 -7.13 -7.89 -2.30
C GLY A 85 -6.21 -8.60 -3.28
N PHE A 86 -6.11 -8.02 -4.47
CA PHE A 86 -5.22 -8.44 -5.53
C PHE A 86 -4.45 -7.23 -6.06
N GLY A 87 -3.16 -7.40 -6.32
CA GLY A 87 -2.33 -6.35 -6.88
C GLY A 87 -1.19 -6.91 -7.69
N ILE A 88 -0.36 -6.01 -8.15
CA ILE A 88 0.93 -6.33 -8.76
C ILE A 88 2.00 -5.59 -7.99
N SER A 89 3.19 -6.16 -7.94
CA SER A 89 4.38 -5.53 -7.38
C SER A 89 5.41 -5.46 -8.48
N PHE A 90 5.90 -4.26 -8.75
CA PHE A 90 6.99 -4.01 -9.68
C PHE A 90 8.06 -3.19 -8.99
N HIS A 91 9.24 -3.77 -8.88
CA HIS A 91 10.41 -3.16 -8.26
C HIS A 91 11.59 -3.16 -9.23
N SER A 92 12.33 -2.06 -9.24
CA SER A 92 13.67 -2.02 -9.83
C SER A 92 14.59 -1.14 -9.01
N GLY A 93 15.89 -1.38 -9.10
CA GLY A 93 16.87 -0.59 -8.37
C GLY A 93 18.22 -1.27 -8.26
N PRO A 94 19.17 -0.62 -7.58
CA PRO A 94 20.43 -1.23 -7.17
C PRO A 94 20.21 -2.55 -6.42
N GLY A 95 21.04 -3.56 -6.70
CA GLY A 95 21.07 -4.82 -5.97
C GLY A 95 21.45 -4.62 -4.50
N TYR A 96 21.16 -5.63 -3.67
CA TYR A 96 21.38 -5.59 -2.21
C TYR A 96 22.86 -5.46 -1.80
N GLU A 97 23.78 -5.66 -2.74
CA GLU A 97 25.24 -5.49 -2.55
C GLU A 97 25.71 -4.07 -2.91
N SER A 98 24.80 -3.20 -3.38
CA SER A 98 25.14 -1.83 -3.77
C SER A 98 25.14 -0.91 -2.56
N ASP A 99 26.02 0.08 -2.58
CA ASP A 99 26.01 1.20 -1.63
C ASP A 99 25.95 2.55 -2.38
N LEU A 100 25.90 3.66 -1.64
CA LEU A 100 25.80 5.01 -2.23
C LEU A 100 27.03 5.40 -3.07
N GLU A 101 28.18 4.79 -2.84
CA GLU A 101 29.45 5.06 -3.52
C GLU A 101 29.79 3.99 -4.57
N ASN A 102 29.27 2.76 -4.41
CA ASN A 102 29.49 1.59 -5.27
C ASN A 102 28.15 1.05 -5.78
N PRO A 103 27.63 1.56 -6.92
CA PRO A 103 26.44 1.01 -7.54
C PRO A 103 26.75 -0.38 -8.11
N GLY A 104 26.20 -1.42 -7.50
CA GLY A 104 26.25 -2.81 -7.98
C GLY A 104 25.28 -3.05 -9.15
N GLU A 105 25.10 -4.32 -9.53
CA GLU A 105 24.15 -4.68 -10.58
C GLU A 105 22.71 -4.32 -10.20
N SER A 106 21.95 -3.84 -11.18
CA SER A 106 20.54 -3.51 -10.98
C SER A 106 19.67 -4.76 -11.06
N PHE A 107 18.62 -4.80 -10.24
CA PHE A 107 17.60 -5.85 -10.30
C PHE A 107 16.28 -5.33 -10.86
N VAL A 108 15.49 -6.25 -11.41
CA VAL A 108 14.08 -6.04 -11.76
C VAL A 108 13.29 -7.21 -11.20
N ALA A 109 12.20 -6.91 -10.50
CA ALA A 109 11.29 -7.90 -9.95
C ALA A 109 9.84 -7.52 -10.26
N PHE A 110 9.07 -8.50 -10.71
CA PHE A 110 7.65 -8.36 -10.99
C PHE A 110 6.89 -9.58 -10.48
N GLY A 111 5.76 -9.37 -9.82
CA GLY A 111 4.94 -10.48 -9.37
C GLY A 111 3.55 -10.07 -8.90
N PRO A 112 2.63 -11.04 -8.76
CA PRO A 112 1.31 -10.79 -8.19
C PRO A 112 1.40 -10.56 -6.68
N VAL A 113 0.47 -9.76 -6.16
CA VAL A 113 0.25 -9.58 -4.72
C VAL A 113 -1.13 -10.09 -4.39
N PHE A 114 -1.22 -10.95 -3.38
CA PHE A 114 -2.47 -11.36 -2.77
C PHE A 114 -2.46 -10.90 -1.33
N ASN A 115 -3.53 -10.25 -0.91
CA ASN A 115 -3.67 -9.80 0.46
C ASN A 115 -5.10 -9.98 0.96
N TRP A 116 -5.26 -9.84 2.26
CA TRP A 116 -6.56 -9.79 2.90
C TRP A 116 -6.61 -8.56 3.79
N LYS A 117 -7.61 -7.71 3.54
CA LYS A 117 -7.84 -6.48 4.28
C LYS A 117 -8.75 -6.76 5.48
N TRP A 118 -8.44 -6.09 6.58
CA TRP A 118 -9.24 -6.09 7.81
C TRP A 118 -9.19 -4.67 8.40
N ALA A 119 -10.33 -4.13 8.79
CA ALA A 119 -10.41 -2.87 9.51
C ALA A 119 -11.62 -2.82 10.44
N ILE A 120 -11.52 -2.02 11.50
CA ILE A 120 -12.62 -1.68 12.39
C ILE A 120 -12.89 -0.19 12.24
N VAL A 121 -14.12 0.17 11.89
CA VAL A 121 -14.58 1.54 11.77
C VAL A 121 -15.51 1.82 12.95
N LEU A 122 -15.10 2.74 13.81
CA LEU A 122 -15.88 3.20 14.96
C LEU A 122 -16.76 4.39 14.53
N ASN A 123 -18.03 4.38 14.92
CA ASN A 123 -19.02 5.44 14.61
C ASN A 123 -19.20 5.69 13.09
N PRO A 124 -19.84 4.75 12.36
CA PRO A 124 -20.05 4.86 10.92
C PRO A 124 -21.07 5.94 10.52
N ASP A 125 -21.75 6.60 11.45
CA ASP A 125 -22.78 7.63 11.18
C ASP A 125 -22.24 8.94 10.56
N ARG A 126 -20.93 9.02 10.27
CA ARG A 126 -20.43 10.04 9.35
C ARG A 126 -20.76 9.65 7.90
N ASN A 127 -21.89 10.19 7.45
CA ASN A 127 -22.31 10.42 6.05
C ASN A 127 -21.26 11.12 5.14
N SER A 128 -19.96 10.81 5.22
CA SER A 128 -18.90 11.53 4.47
C SER A 128 -18.44 10.84 3.18
N LEU A 129 -19.18 9.84 2.68
CA LEU A 129 -19.08 9.40 1.29
C LEU A 129 -20.45 9.53 0.64
N LYS A 130 -20.98 10.76 0.63
CA LYS A 130 -21.97 11.12 -0.39
C LYS A 130 -21.31 10.91 -1.74
N THR A 131 -21.77 9.87 -2.41
CA THR A 131 -21.67 9.58 -3.83
C THR A 131 -21.58 10.88 -4.65
N ILE A 132 -20.49 11.05 -5.39
CA ILE A 132 -20.56 11.81 -6.64
C ILE A 132 -21.30 10.88 -7.59
N GLY A 133 -22.62 11.03 -7.66
CA GLY A 133 -23.41 10.41 -8.72
C GLY A 133 -22.96 10.99 -10.06
N ALA A 134 -22.71 10.11 -11.03
CA ALA A 134 -22.79 10.44 -12.44
C ALA A 134 -24.25 10.27 -12.91
#